data_AF-A0A2E1IR44-F1
#
_entry.id   AF-A0A2E1IR44-F1
#
_cell.length_a   1.000
_cell.length_b   1.000
_cell.length_c   1.000
_cell.angle_alpha   90.00
_cell.angle_beta   90.00
_cell.angle_gamma   90.00
#
_symmetry.space_group_name_H-M   'P 1'
#
loop_
_entity.id
_entity.type
_entity.pdbx_description
1 polymer ?
#
loop_
_entity_poly.entity_id
_entity_poly.type
_entity_poly.pdbx_seq_one_letter_code
_entity_poly.pdbx_strand_id
1 'polypeptide(L)'
;MWSTLQDLHLQQEHRCELSQLVLGSSKLSQAYSVDPMAFNLTAAVGIAAGSIGLIAGALIPKPAQRYAMAVVTGTTTPNPAMQEYVDKVDALLTESGCRYIVRQRATLLMEGDGGPLTVVTACPGKTLQDGISFYKSPAYQELVKLRSPYTTWDFRVVEGEF
;
A
#
# COMPACT_ATOMS: atom_id res chain seq x y z
N MET A 1 -14.61 -15.46 -28.77
CA MET A 1 -14.42 -14.09 -28.25
C MET A 1 -13.07 -14.02 -27.54
N TRP A 2 -11.98 -14.12 -28.32
CA TRP A 2 -10.58 -14.24 -27.86
C TRP A 2 -9.66 -13.77 -29.01
N SER A 3 -9.74 -12.50 -29.42
CA SER A 3 -8.89 -11.98 -30.52
C SER A 3 -8.64 -10.47 -30.46
N THR A 4 -8.66 -9.83 -29.28
CA THR A 4 -8.49 -8.36 -29.16
C THR A 4 -7.40 -7.93 -28.18
N LEU A 5 -6.64 -8.86 -27.59
CA LEU A 5 -5.54 -8.54 -26.67
C LEU A 5 -4.14 -8.66 -27.31
N GLN A 6 -4.04 -9.14 -28.54
CA GLN A 6 -2.75 -9.34 -29.23
C GLN A 6 -2.33 -8.13 -30.09
N ASP A 7 -3.26 -7.24 -30.45
CA ASP A 7 -2.99 -6.05 -31.27
C ASP A 7 -2.46 -4.84 -30.48
N LEU A 8 -2.69 -4.79 -29.16
CA LEU A 8 -2.22 -3.67 -28.32
C LEU A 8 -0.72 -3.78 -27.97
N HIS A 9 -0.14 -4.99 -28.01
CA HIS A 9 1.28 -5.18 -27.70
C HIS A 9 2.20 -4.84 -28.89
N LEU A 10 1.72 -5.04 -30.13
CA LEU A 10 2.47 -4.72 -31.36
C LEU A 10 2.48 -3.22 -31.73
N GLN A 11 1.57 -2.41 -31.18
CA GLN A 11 1.51 -0.96 -31.42
C GLN A 11 2.41 -0.12 -30.49
N GLN A 12 3.05 -0.76 -29.50
CA GLN A 12 3.89 -0.08 -28.52
C GLN A 12 5.39 -0.18 -28.85
N GLU A 13 5.83 -1.23 -29.54
CA GLU A 13 7.25 -1.41 -29.90
C GLU A 13 7.71 -0.54 -31.09
N HIS A 14 6.82 -0.10 -31.98
CA HIS A 14 7.20 0.72 -33.15
C HIS A 14 7.45 2.20 -32.85
N ARG A 15 7.33 2.67 -31.61
CA ARG A 15 7.49 4.10 -31.24
C ARG A 15 8.83 4.48 -30.62
N CYS A 16 9.75 3.53 -30.41
CA CYS A 16 11.05 3.81 -29.78
C CYS A 16 12.23 4.02 -30.74
N GLU A 17 12.08 3.85 -32.07
CA GLU A 17 13.22 3.89 -33.01
C GLU A 17 13.26 5.07 -33.99
N LEU A 18 12.48 6.14 -33.79
CA LEU A 18 12.47 7.29 -34.70
C LEU A 18 12.75 8.61 -33.97
N SER A 19 13.97 8.79 -33.48
CA SER A 19 14.55 10.11 -33.20
C SER A 19 16.08 10.05 -33.18
N GLN A 20 16.66 9.62 -34.30
CA GLN A 20 18.02 9.98 -34.68
C GLN A 20 18.04 10.30 -36.18
N LEU A 21 18.90 11.27 -36.55
CA LEU A 21 19.16 11.85 -37.87
C LEU A 21 18.25 12.99 -38.35
N VAL A 22 18.69 14.23 -38.10
CA VAL A 22 18.88 15.24 -39.17
C VAL A 22 20.19 16.00 -38.90
N LEU A 23 21.15 15.82 -39.82
CA LEU A 23 22.39 16.60 -39.94
C LEU A 23 22.12 17.88 -40.77
N GLY A 24 22.78 18.99 -40.43
CA GLY A 24 22.73 20.22 -41.21
C GLY A 24 23.71 21.30 -40.77
N SER A 25 24.92 21.27 -41.36
CA SER A 25 26.09 22.15 -41.19
C SER A 25 25.85 23.67 -41.36
N SER A 26 26.55 24.52 -40.60
CA SER A 26 27.80 25.22 -41.04
C SER A 26 28.09 26.54 -40.30
N LYS A 27 29.37 26.66 -39.87
CA LYS A 27 30.24 27.83 -39.65
C LYS A 27 29.65 29.14 -39.10
N LEU A 28 30.23 29.64 -37.99
CA LEU A 28 31.07 30.85 -37.99
C LEU A 28 31.77 31.02 -36.64
N SER A 29 33.07 31.29 -36.71
CA SER A 29 33.97 31.60 -35.61
C SER A 29 33.54 32.85 -34.85
N GLN A 30 33.61 32.83 -33.51
CA GLN A 30 34.19 33.96 -32.79
C GLN A 30 34.81 33.50 -31.47
N ALA A 31 36.11 33.71 -31.38
CA ALA A 31 36.89 33.54 -30.18
C ALA A 31 36.53 34.64 -29.18
N TYR A 32 36.27 34.24 -27.93
CA TYR A 32 36.44 35.11 -26.78
C TYR A 32 37.36 34.40 -25.80
N SER A 33 38.63 34.81 -25.85
CA SER A 33 39.58 34.63 -24.76
C SER A 33 39.10 35.47 -23.58
N VAL A 34 38.96 34.85 -22.42
CA VAL A 34 38.92 35.57 -21.14
C VAL A 34 39.97 34.92 -20.25
N ASP A 35 41.01 35.69 -19.96
CA ASP A 35 42.09 35.39 -19.03
C ASP A 35 41.55 35.08 -17.61
N PRO A 36 42.29 34.31 -16.79
CA PRO A 36 41.94 34.08 -15.39
C PRO A 36 42.22 35.35 -14.57
N MET A 37 41.20 36.20 -14.40
CA MET A 37 41.29 37.33 -13.49
C MET A 37 40.91 36.92 -12.07
N ALA A 38 41.87 37.18 -11.17
CA ALA A 38 41.83 36.98 -9.73
C ALA A 38 40.51 37.45 -9.07
N PHE A 39 39.94 36.59 -8.23
CA PHE A 39 38.84 36.95 -7.33
C PHE A 39 39.35 37.95 -6.28
N ASN A 40 39.02 39.22 -6.45
CA ASN A 40 39.21 40.22 -5.41
C ASN A 40 38.02 40.16 -4.45
N LEU A 41 38.29 39.75 -3.21
CA LEU A 41 37.32 39.54 -2.16
C LEU A 41 36.94 40.89 -1.55
N THR A 42 35.92 41.57 -2.08
CA THR A 42 35.31 42.69 -1.36
C THR A 42 33.84 42.84 -1.72
N ALA A 43 33.01 42.45 -0.75
CA ALA A 43 31.66 42.94 -0.48
C ALA A 43 30.62 42.94 -1.62
N ALA A 44 29.83 41.87 -1.67
CA ALA A 44 28.39 41.97 -1.86
C ALA A 44 27.70 40.81 -1.14
N VAL A 45 27.25 41.07 0.10
CA VAL A 45 26.31 40.21 0.82
C VAL A 45 24.96 40.35 0.11
N GLY A 46 24.73 39.50 -0.88
CA GLY A 46 23.42 39.29 -1.50
C GLY A 46 22.75 38.09 -0.86
N ILE A 47 21.67 38.33 -0.11
CA ILE A 47 20.81 37.27 0.43
C ILE A 47 20.15 36.55 -0.75
N ALA A 48 20.70 35.41 -1.14
CA ALA A 48 19.97 34.37 -1.87
C ALA A 48 19.59 33.26 -0.89
N ALA A 49 18.82 33.63 0.15
CA ALA A 49 18.12 32.67 1.00
C ALA A 49 16.87 32.19 0.26
N GLY A 50 17.02 31.22 -0.62
CA GLY A 50 15.90 30.60 -1.28
C GLY A 50 16.37 29.51 -2.23
N SER A 51 15.94 28.28 -1.97
CA SER A 51 16.04 27.12 -2.88
C SER A 51 17.23 26.16 -2.73
N ILE A 52 17.71 25.89 -1.51
CA ILE A 52 18.43 24.61 -1.21
C ILE A 52 17.57 23.67 -0.34
N GLY A 53 16.51 24.17 0.30
CA GLY A 53 15.71 23.39 1.24
C GLY A 53 14.71 22.38 0.66
N LEU A 54 14.48 22.32 -0.66
CA LEU A 54 13.33 21.58 -1.21
C LEU A 54 13.62 20.14 -1.67
N ILE A 55 14.87 19.68 -1.70
CA ILE A 55 15.19 18.35 -2.26
C ILE A 55 15.42 17.28 -1.17
N ALA A 56 15.65 17.65 0.09
CA ALA A 56 15.87 16.67 1.16
C ALA A 56 14.60 15.92 1.61
N GLY A 57 13.40 16.49 1.39
CA GLY A 57 12.14 15.89 1.86
C GLY A 57 11.66 14.69 1.05
N ALA A 58 12.12 14.51 -0.18
CA ALA A 58 11.63 13.46 -1.09
C ALA A 58 12.41 12.14 -1.02
N LEU A 59 13.57 12.12 -0.34
CA LEU A 59 14.47 10.97 -0.29
C LEU A 59 14.49 10.24 1.06
N ILE A 60 13.66 10.64 2.02
CA ILE A 60 13.50 9.89 3.26
C ILE A 60 12.54 8.74 2.96
N PRO A 61 12.98 7.47 2.97
CA PRO A 61 12.07 6.34 2.82
C PRO A 61 11.03 6.43 3.92
N LYS A 62 9.75 6.41 3.52
CA LYS A 62 8.64 6.36 4.48
C LYS A 62 8.86 5.11 5.34
N PRO A 63 8.92 5.22 6.68
CA PRO A 63 9.12 4.04 7.52
C PRO A 63 8.03 3.03 7.18
N ALA A 64 8.42 1.76 7.00
CA ALA A 64 7.49 0.67 6.69
C ALA A 64 6.34 0.73 7.69
N GLN A 65 5.12 0.92 7.21
CA GLN A 65 3.98 1.09 8.10
C GLN A 65 3.57 -0.28 8.60
N ARG A 66 4.02 -0.60 9.80
CA ARG A 66 3.61 -1.80 10.52
C ARG A 66 2.28 -1.56 11.20
N TYR A 67 1.31 -2.41 10.91
CA TYR A 67 0.02 -2.33 11.59
C TYR A 67 -0.62 -3.68 11.87
N ALA A 68 -1.51 -3.68 12.86
CA ALA A 68 -2.28 -4.85 13.27
C ALA A 68 -3.21 -5.33 12.16
N MET A 69 -3.21 -6.64 12.00
CA MET A 69 -4.11 -7.37 11.12
C MET A 69 -4.71 -8.56 11.83
N ALA A 70 -5.95 -8.89 11.50
CA ALA A 70 -6.52 -10.19 11.86
C ALA A 70 -6.58 -11.07 10.62
N VAL A 71 -6.11 -12.31 10.74
CA VAL A 71 -6.20 -13.35 9.71
C VAL A 71 -7.04 -14.48 10.27
N VAL A 72 -8.13 -14.80 9.58
CA VAL A 72 -9.10 -15.80 10.00
C VAL A 72 -9.33 -16.79 8.88
N THR A 73 -9.16 -18.07 9.21
CA THR A 73 -9.46 -19.21 8.33
C THR A 73 -10.39 -20.16 9.06
N GLY A 74 -11.26 -20.87 8.34
CA GLY A 74 -12.03 -21.96 8.94
C GLY A 74 -13.31 -22.28 8.19
N THR A 75 -14.24 -22.91 8.88
CA THR A 75 -15.59 -23.18 8.38
C THR A 75 -16.62 -22.39 9.19
N THR A 76 -17.70 -21.99 8.52
CA THR A 76 -18.88 -21.38 9.15
C THR A 76 -20.12 -22.18 8.78
N THR A 77 -20.84 -22.66 9.79
CA THR A 77 -22.14 -23.28 9.60
C THR A 77 -23.19 -22.19 9.38
N PRO A 78 -24.00 -22.26 8.29
CA PRO A 78 -25.08 -21.29 8.07
C PRO A 78 -26.06 -21.26 9.24
N ASN A 79 -26.26 -20.07 9.82
CA ASN A 79 -27.22 -19.85 10.91
C ASN A 79 -27.67 -18.38 10.94
N PRO A 80 -28.95 -18.07 11.22
CA PRO A 80 -29.42 -16.69 11.36
C PRO A 80 -28.62 -15.84 12.37
N ALA A 81 -28.15 -16.43 13.47
CA ALA A 81 -27.32 -15.74 14.46
C ALA A 81 -26.00 -15.21 13.89
N MET A 82 -25.50 -15.81 12.80
CA MET A 82 -24.30 -15.33 12.11
C MET A 82 -24.52 -14.01 11.38
N GLN A 83 -25.76 -13.70 10.97
CA GLN A 83 -26.05 -12.39 10.38
C GLN A 83 -25.92 -11.28 11.42
N GLU A 84 -26.47 -11.49 12.60
CA GLU A 84 -26.34 -10.54 13.72
C GLU A 84 -24.87 -10.33 14.11
N TYR A 85 -24.08 -11.40 14.15
CA TYR A 85 -22.64 -11.30 14.36
C TYR A 85 -21.96 -10.43 13.30
N VAL A 86 -22.28 -10.65 12.03
CA VAL A 86 -21.72 -9.90 10.89
C VAL A 86 -22.03 -8.41 11.01
N ASP A 87 -23.28 -8.05 11.29
CA ASP A 87 -23.68 -6.65 11.35
C ASP A 87 -22.97 -5.92 12.50
N LYS A 88 -22.86 -6.58 13.67
CA LYS A 88 -22.19 -6.02 14.85
C LYS A 88 -20.68 -5.90 14.67
N VAL A 89 -20.02 -6.89 14.06
CA VAL A 89 -18.57 -6.82 13.84
C VAL A 89 -18.22 -5.79 12.77
N ASP A 90 -19.04 -5.64 11.72
CA ASP A 90 -18.83 -4.64 10.66
C ASP A 90 -18.90 -3.21 11.24
N ALA A 91 -19.87 -2.95 12.14
CA ALA A 91 -19.96 -1.67 12.86
C ALA A 91 -18.73 -1.43 13.76
N LEU A 92 -18.35 -2.41 14.56
CA LEU A 92 -17.25 -2.28 15.52
C LEU A 92 -15.88 -2.08 14.83
N LEU A 93 -15.65 -2.76 13.70
CA LEU A 93 -14.45 -2.55 12.89
C LEU A 93 -14.41 -1.13 12.31
N THR A 94 -15.56 -0.64 11.82
CA THR A 94 -15.69 0.72 11.27
C THR A 94 -15.38 1.77 12.33
N GLU A 95 -15.95 1.66 13.52
CA GLU A 95 -15.69 2.55 14.65
C GLU A 95 -14.21 2.55 15.08
N SER A 96 -13.53 1.41 14.93
CA SER A 96 -12.13 1.24 15.32
C SER A 96 -11.14 1.72 14.24
N GLY A 97 -11.63 2.16 13.08
CA GLY A 97 -10.79 2.54 11.93
C GLY A 97 -10.15 1.34 11.22
N CYS A 98 -10.67 0.14 11.46
CA CYS A 98 -10.25 -1.08 10.79
C CYS A 98 -11.08 -1.32 9.52
N ARG A 99 -10.52 -2.07 8.57
CA ARG A 99 -11.21 -2.41 7.32
C ARG A 99 -10.92 -3.84 6.89
N TYR A 100 -11.83 -4.40 6.09
CA TYR A 100 -11.58 -5.65 5.37
C TYR A 100 -10.58 -5.43 4.24
N ILE A 101 -9.61 -6.33 4.15
CA ILE A 101 -8.73 -6.52 2.99
C ILE A 101 -9.21 -7.72 2.17
N VAL A 102 -9.60 -8.79 2.85
CA VAL A 102 -10.19 -9.99 2.25
C VAL A 102 -11.42 -10.40 3.06
N ARG A 103 -12.49 -10.77 2.38
CA ARG A 103 -13.66 -11.41 2.99
C ARG A 103 -14.30 -12.38 2.00
N GLN A 104 -13.78 -13.61 1.96
CA GLN A 104 -14.26 -14.65 1.04
C GLN A 104 -14.72 -15.88 1.82
N ARG A 105 -15.91 -16.39 1.48
CA ARG A 105 -16.54 -17.54 2.14
C ARG A 105 -16.32 -18.87 1.41
N ALA A 106 -15.69 -18.82 0.24
CA ALA A 106 -15.41 -19.97 -0.62
C ALA A 106 -14.06 -19.78 -1.31
N THR A 107 -12.98 -19.92 -0.55
CA THR A 107 -11.61 -19.91 -1.08
C THR A 107 -11.23 -21.26 -1.68
N LEU A 108 -10.38 -21.23 -2.69
CA LEU A 108 -9.74 -22.43 -3.22
C LEU A 108 -8.63 -22.84 -2.26
N LEU A 109 -8.80 -23.98 -1.59
CA LEU A 109 -7.80 -24.55 -0.70
C LEU A 109 -6.74 -25.27 -1.53
N MET A 110 -5.49 -24.83 -1.43
CA MET A 110 -4.37 -25.45 -2.15
C MET A 110 -3.70 -26.56 -1.34
N GLU A 111 -3.50 -26.35 -0.04
CA GLU A 111 -2.91 -27.31 0.91
C GLU A 111 -3.49 -27.09 2.32
N GLY A 112 -3.53 -28.15 3.14
CA GLY A 112 -4.04 -28.12 4.53
C GLY A 112 -5.56 -28.37 4.65
N ASP A 113 -6.14 -27.97 5.78
CA ASP A 113 -7.56 -28.23 6.15
C ASP A 113 -8.26 -27.00 6.76
N GLY A 114 -7.73 -25.79 6.53
CA GLY A 114 -8.19 -24.53 7.12
C GLY A 114 -9.59 -24.04 6.71
N GLY A 115 -10.40 -24.87 6.05
CA GLY A 115 -11.76 -24.56 5.63
C GLY A 115 -11.88 -23.52 4.50
N PRO A 116 -13.11 -23.29 3.99
CA PRO A 116 -13.36 -22.45 2.81
C PRO A 116 -13.45 -20.95 3.11
N LEU A 117 -13.42 -20.52 4.39
CA LEU A 117 -13.45 -19.12 4.77
C LEU A 117 -12.03 -18.55 4.80
N THR A 118 -11.85 -17.34 4.25
CA THR A 118 -10.69 -16.49 4.53
C THR A 118 -11.14 -15.05 4.75
N VAL A 119 -10.80 -14.51 5.91
CA VAL A 119 -11.01 -13.11 6.25
C VAL A 119 -9.69 -12.50 6.69
N VAL A 120 -9.38 -11.34 6.12
CA VAL A 120 -8.22 -10.54 6.51
C VAL A 120 -8.71 -9.12 6.78
N THR A 121 -8.43 -8.60 7.97
CA THR A 121 -8.66 -7.19 8.30
C THR A 121 -7.35 -6.47 8.57
N ALA A 122 -7.34 -5.17 8.34
CA ALA A 122 -6.22 -4.29 8.64
C ALA A 122 -6.72 -3.06 9.40
N CYS A 123 -5.95 -2.62 10.38
CA CYS A 123 -6.22 -1.42 11.16
C CYS A 123 -5.05 -0.44 10.99
N PRO A 124 -5.04 0.40 9.94
CA PRO A 124 -3.92 1.31 9.68
C PRO A 124 -3.59 2.20 10.89
N GLY A 125 -2.30 2.33 11.19
CA GLY A 125 -1.82 3.11 12.33
C GLY A 125 -2.09 2.48 13.71
N LYS A 126 -2.61 1.26 13.78
CA LYS A 126 -2.76 0.49 15.04
C LYS A 126 -1.63 -0.53 15.17
N THR A 127 -1.07 -0.65 16.37
CA THR A 127 -0.01 -1.61 16.69
C THR A 127 -0.56 -3.02 16.87
N LEU A 128 0.30 -4.05 16.86
CA LEU A 128 -0.08 -5.42 17.24
C LEU A 128 -0.82 -5.47 18.58
N GLN A 129 -0.37 -4.71 19.57
CA GLN A 129 -0.98 -4.66 20.89
C GLN A 129 -2.39 -4.05 20.87
N ASP A 130 -2.66 -3.08 19.99
CA ASP A 130 -4.01 -2.54 19.80
C ASP A 130 -4.96 -3.62 19.24
N GLY A 131 -4.49 -4.45 18.31
CA GLY A 131 -5.25 -5.59 17.80
C GLY A 131 -5.55 -6.63 18.87
N ILE A 132 -4.59 -6.94 19.75
CA ILE A 132 -4.79 -7.83 20.90
C ILE A 132 -5.80 -7.23 21.88
N SER A 133 -5.68 -5.93 22.18
CA SER A 133 -6.60 -5.22 23.08
C SER A 133 -8.02 -5.18 22.52
N PHE A 134 -8.18 -4.94 21.22
CA PHE A 134 -9.46 -5.01 20.53
C PHE A 134 -10.07 -6.41 20.65
N TYR A 135 -9.31 -7.47 20.35
CA TYR A 135 -9.77 -8.84 20.47
C TYR A 135 -10.22 -9.16 21.91
N LYS A 136 -9.45 -8.74 22.91
CA LYS A 136 -9.77 -8.98 24.34
C LYS A 136 -10.86 -8.07 24.90
N SER A 137 -11.33 -7.08 24.14
CA SER A 137 -12.35 -6.14 24.62
C SER A 137 -13.66 -6.85 24.96
N PRO A 138 -14.41 -6.40 25.98
CA PRO A 138 -15.70 -6.98 26.31
C PRO A 138 -16.67 -6.97 25.12
N ALA A 139 -16.71 -5.87 24.37
CA ALA A 139 -17.57 -5.73 23.19
C ALA A 139 -17.28 -6.82 22.14
N TYR A 140 -16.00 -7.07 21.81
CA TYR A 140 -15.65 -8.11 20.85
C TYR A 140 -15.84 -9.52 21.41
N GLN A 141 -15.56 -9.75 22.70
CA GLN A 141 -15.73 -11.07 23.32
C GLN A 141 -17.19 -11.51 23.41
N GLU A 142 -18.17 -10.59 23.52
CA GLU A 142 -19.58 -10.95 23.35
C GLU A 142 -19.89 -11.46 21.94
N LEU A 143 -19.25 -10.88 20.91
CA LEU A 143 -19.37 -11.36 19.53
C LEU A 143 -18.72 -12.74 19.35
N VAL A 144 -17.64 -13.03 20.07
CA VAL A 144 -17.01 -14.36 20.08
C VAL A 144 -17.99 -15.42 20.60
N LYS A 145 -18.70 -15.13 21.70
CA LYS A 145 -19.72 -16.05 22.25
C LYS A 145 -20.85 -16.30 21.25
N LEU A 146 -21.27 -15.27 20.52
CA LEU A 146 -22.32 -15.38 19.50
C LEU A 146 -21.91 -16.28 18.33
N ARG A 147 -20.67 -16.15 17.84
CA ARG A 147 -20.19 -16.91 16.66
C ARG A 147 -19.64 -18.30 16.99
N SER A 148 -19.10 -18.53 18.18
CA SER A 148 -18.32 -19.74 18.49
C SER A 148 -19.09 -21.06 18.28
N PRO A 149 -20.41 -21.16 18.49
CA PRO A 149 -21.14 -22.40 18.23
C PRO A 149 -21.24 -22.77 16.74
N TYR A 150 -20.96 -21.82 15.84
CA TYR A 150 -21.18 -21.96 14.40
C TYR A 150 -19.88 -21.88 13.59
N THR A 151 -18.71 -21.86 14.25
CA THR A 151 -17.43 -21.61 13.57
C THR A 151 -16.33 -22.53 14.07
N THR A 152 -15.42 -22.92 13.18
CA THR A 152 -14.19 -23.67 13.49
C THR A 152 -12.95 -22.81 13.23
N TRP A 153 -13.05 -21.51 13.49
CA TRP A 153 -12.08 -20.54 12.99
C TRP A 153 -10.75 -20.60 13.74
N ASP A 154 -9.67 -20.65 12.98
CA ASP A 154 -8.37 -20.20 13.44
C ASP A 154 -8.31 -18.67 13.33
N PHE A 155 -8.10 -18.00 14.46
CA PHE A 155 -8.03 -16.54 14.53
C PHE A 155 -6.63 -16.12 14.95
N ARG A 156 -5.93 -15.37 14.09
CA ARG A 156 -4.57 -14.90 14.33
C ARG A 156 -4.55 -13.38 14.28
N VAL A 157 -3.93 -12.75 15.28
CA VAL A 157 -3.56 -11.33 15.20
C VAL A 157 -2.08 -11.29 14.82
N VAL A 158 -1.76 -10.56 13.75
CA VAL A 158 -0.41 -10.46 13.20
C VAL A 158 -0.02 -9.01 12.99
N GLU A 159 1.28 -8.75 12.91
CA GLU A 159 1.81 -7.48 12.41
C GLU A 159 2.11 -7.63 10.93
N GLY A 160 1.55 -6.76 10.10
CA GLY A 160 1.81 -6.73 8.65
C GLY A 160 2.59 -5.50 8.25
N GLU A 161 3.38 -5.61 7.18
CA GLU A 161 4.08 -4.50 6.52
C GLU A 161 3.44 -4.24 5.16
N PHE A 162 3.21 -2.96 4.83
CA PHE A 162 2.72 -2.50 3.52
C PHE A 162 3.43 -1.21 3.10
#